data_AF-A0AAU7NYN4-F1
#
_entry.id   AF-A0AAU7NYN4-F1
#
_cell.length_a   1.000
_cell.length_b   1.000
_cell.length_c   1.000
_cell.angle_alpha   90.00
_cell.angle_beta   90.00
_cell.angle_gamma   90.00
#
_symmetry.space_group_name_H-M   'P 1'
#
loop_
_entity.id
_entity.type
_entity.pdbx_description
1 polymer ?
#
loop_
_entity_poly.entity_id
_entity_poly.type
_entity_poly.pdbx_seq_one_letter_code
_entity_poly.pdbx_strand_id
1 'polypeptide(L)'
;MKKFINDVDSLLDESILGFAKAHADIIKLQTDPTFVTRVEPTRAGKVVLISGGGSGHEPLHTGFVGRGMLDAACPGQIFTSPTPDQMLAAAQAVDNGGGVLFIVKNYAGDVMNFEIAAEMLEETPNASVLINDDVSLPKDHSTGRRGVAGTLVVEKIVGAAAENGADLASCKALGDKVNQATASMGVALSSCTVPALGKPTFELGADEMEMGVGIHGEHGCETMKLASATEIVEHIAELIDDELKPKKDQQVLLHVNGFGATPLLELHLIYDLAAQYWEKRGLDICRSLVGNYTTSLDMAGCSITLTLMDEGMLKLWDAPVNTASLRWGC
;
A
#
# COMPACT_ATOMS: atom_id res chain seq x y z
N MET A 1 -21.12 -8.70 15.30
CA MET A 1 -20.12 -8.84 14.22
C MET A 1 -20.67 -9.73 13.12
N LYS A 2 -20.56 -9.34 11.84
CA LYS A 2 -20.93 -10.16 10.68
C LYS A 2 -19.67 -10.37 9.83
N LYS A 3 -19.01 -11.53 9.95
CA LYS A 3 -17.82 -11.87 9.17
C LYS A 3 -17.86 -13.35 8.77
N PHE A 4 -17.28 -13.68 7.63
CA PHE A 4 -17.06 -15.06 7.19
C PHE A 4 -15.79 -15.60 7.86
N ILE A 5 -15.93 -16.14 9.07
CA ILE A 5 -14.81 -16.66 9.87
C ILE A 5 -15.26 -17.94 10.58
N ASN A 6 -14.34 -18.89 10.76
CA ASN A 6 -14.57 -20.05 11.62
C ASN A 6 -14.23 -19.71 13.07
N ASP A 7 -13.01 -19.22 13.30
CA ASP A 7 -12.51 -18.70 14.56
C ASP A 7 -11.67 -17.43 14.32
N VAL A 8 -11.48 -16.61 15.35
CA VAL A 8 -10.63 -15.41 15.27
C VAL A 8 -9.15 -15.81 15.13
N ASP A 9 -8.71 -16.83 15.87
CA ASP A 9 -7.30 -17.21 15.96
C ASP A 9 -6.81 -17.92 14.68
N SER A 10 -7.71 -18.61 13.97
CA SER A 10 -7.38 -19.34 12.73
C SER A 10 -7.61 -18.54 11.45
N LEU A 11 -8.22 -17.35 11.53
CA LEU A 11 -8.65 -16.59 10.36
C LEU A 11 -7.50 -16.28 9.39
N LEU A 12 -6.37 -15.79 9.91
CA LEU A 12 -5.22 -15.44 9.08
C LEU A 12 -4.65 -16.68 8.37
N ASP A 13 -4.44 -17.75 9.11
CA ASP A 13 -3.86 -18.99 8.60
C ASP A 13 -4.76 -19.63 7.53
N GLU A 14 -6.07 -19.66 7.76
CA GLU A 14 -7.04 -20.18 6.78
C GLU A 14 -7.11 -19.29 5.53
N SER A 15 -7.12 -17.97 5.70
CA SER A 15 -7.16 -16.98 4.62
C SER A 15 -5.93 -17.12 3.71
N ILE A 16 -4.72 -17.16 4.29
CA ILE A 16 -3.49 -17.21 3.51
C ILE A 16 -3.30 -18.56 2.79
N LEU A 17 -3.77 -19.66 3.39
CA LEU A 17 -3.85 -20.95 2.72
C LEU A 17 -4.81 -20.91 1.51
N GLY A 18 -5.93 -20.21 1.64
CA GLY A 18 -6.88 -19.97 0.54
C GLY A 18 -6.24 -19.16 -0.59
N PHE A 19 -5.60 -18.04 -0.25
CA PHE A 19 -4.86 -17.20 -1.20
C PHE A 19 -3.79 -17.99 -1.95
N ALA A 20 -2.99 -18.79 -1.23
CA ALA A 20 -1.95 -19.59 -1.84
C ALA A 20 -2.46 -20.68 -2.79
N LYS A 21 -3.61 -21.29 -2.49
CA LYS A 21 -4.28 -22.24 -3.40
C LYS A 21 -4.82 -21.55 -4.64
N ALA A 22 -5.41 -20.37 -4.49
CA ALA A 22 -6.02 -19.62 -5.59
C ALA A 22 -4.98 -19.09 -6.59
N HIS A 23 -3.77 -18.77 -6.11
CA HIS A 23 -2.70 -18.16 -6.89
C HIS A 23 -1.43 -19.01 -6.93
N ALA A 24 -1.57 -20.34 -6.91
CA ALA A 24 -0.46 -21.28 -6.89
C ALA A 24 0.45 -21.22 -8.14
N ASP A 25 0.00 -20.55 -9.20
CA ASP A 25 0.78 -20.25 -10.40
C ASP A 25 1.68 -19.02 -10.25
N ILE A 26 1.43 -18.16 -9.24
CA ILE A 26 2.13 -16.89 -9.03
C ILE A 26 2.93 -16.89 -7.72
N ILE A 27 2.39 -17.47 -6.65
CA ILE A 27 2.96 -17.37 -5.30
C ILE A 27 3.18 -18.73 -4.62
N LYS A 28 4.16 -18.76 -3.72
CA LYS A 28 4.47 -19.88 -2.82
C LYS A 28 4.38 -19.40 -1.38
N LEU A 29 3.67 -20.15 -0.55
CA LEU A 29 3.50 -19.91 0.88
C LEU A 29 4.49 -20.73 1.71
N GLN A 30 5.16 -20.09 2.65
CA GLN A 30 5.80 -20.68 3.83
C GLN A 30 4.91 -20.42 5.03
N THR A 31 4.73 -21.39 5.93
CA THR A 31 3.82 -21.27 7.10
C THR A 31 4.55 -21.20 8.45
N ASP A 32 5.86 -21.37 8.48
CA ASP A 32 6.66 -21.31 9.71
C ASP A 32 8.12 -20.91 9.40
N PRO A 33 8.53 -19.66 9.65
CA PRO A 33 7.65 -18.51 9.89
C PRO A 33 6.81 -18.18 8.64
N THR A 34 5.65 -17.54 8.81
CA THR A 34 4.71 -17.32 7.70
C THR A 34 5.19 -16.23 6.73
N PHE A 35 5.36 -16.53 5.45
CA PHE A 35 5.59 -15.50 4.42
C PHE A 35 5.22 -16.01 3.02
N VAL A 36 5.04 -15.08 2.10
CA VAL A 36 4.72 -15.37 0.69
C VAL A 36 5.89 -14.96 -0.19
N THR A 37 6.26 -15.80 -1.16
CA THR A 37 7.26 -15.52 -2.19
C THR A 37 6.67 -15.73 -3.57
N ARG A 38 7.27 -15.16 -4.60
CA ARG A 38 6.89 -15.48 -5.98
C ARG A 38 7.33 -16.89 -6.38
N VAL A 39 6.56 -17.56 -7.24
CA VAL A 39 6.91 -18.88 -7.80
C VAL A 39 8.04 -18.77 -8.81
N GLU A 40 7.99 -17.74 -9.67
CA GLU A 40 9.07 -17.48 -10.63
C GLU A 40 10.34 -17.07 -9.87
N PRO A 41 11.44 -17.84 -9.96
CA PRO A 41 12.64 -17.53 -9.21
C PRO A 41 13.23 -16.18 -9.59
N THR A 42 13.72 -15.46 -8.59
CA THR A 42 14.39 -14.19 -8.79
C THR A 42 15.70 -14.37 -9.55
N ARG A 43 15.86 -13.66 -10.67
CA ARG A 43 17.09 -13.70 -11.48
C ARG A 43 18.31 -13.31 -10.64
N ALA A 44 19.40 -14.05 -10.76
CA ALA A 44 20.64 -13.77 -10.02
C ALA A 44 21.08 -12.30 -10.17
N GLY A 45 21.45 -11.66 -9.06
CA GLY A 45 21.90 -10.26 -9.01
C GLY A 45 20.80 -9.19 -9.13
N LYS A 46 19.53 -9.55 -9.33
CA LYS A 46 18.40 -8.59 -9.24
C LYS A 46 18.20 -8.19 -7.77
N VAL A 47 18.04 -6.91 -7.46
CA VAL A 47 17.60 -6.49 -6.11
C VAL A 47 16.25 -7.16 -5.78
N VAL A 48 16.14 -7.76 -4.59
CA VAL A 48 14.88 -8.34 -4.11
C VAL A 48 14.11 -7.31 -3.31
N LEU A 49 12.81 -7.21 -3.59
CA LEU A 49 11.91 -6.31 -2.88
C LEU A 49 11.07 -7.10 -1.87
N ILE A 50 11.06 -6.62 -0.64
CA ILE A 50 10.28 -7.22 0.45
C ILE A 50 9.46 -6.14 1.13
N SER A 51 8.17 -6.40 1.30
CA SER A 51 7.30 -5.61 2.16
C SER A 51 6.52 -6.49 3.12
N GLY A 52 5.65 -5.89 3.90
CA GLY A 52 4.94 -6.54 4.98
C GLY A 52 4.24 -5.54 5.90
N GLY A 53 3.61 -6.10 6.91
CA GLY A 53 2.81 -5.35 7.87
C GLY A 53 1.66 -6.20 8.40
N GLY A 54 0.79 -5.59 9.19
CA GLY A 54 -0.41 -6.25 9.66
C GLY A 54 -1.31 -6.73 8.53
N SER A 55 -1.95 -7.88 8.72
CA SER A 55 -2.99 -8.36 7.81
C SER A 55 -4.27 -7.53 7.94
N GLY A 56 -5.18 -7.64 6.97
CA GLY A 56 -6.42 -6.87 6.93
C GLY A 56 -6.42 -5.68 5.97
N HIS A 57 -5.37 -5.58 5.14
CA HIS A 57 -5.23 -4.57 4.08
C HIS A 57 -5.22 -5.18 2.68
N GLU A 58 -5.62 -6.45 2.55
CA GLU A 58 -5.54 -7.20 1.31
C GLU A 58 -6.22 -6.42 0.17
N PRO A 59 -5.59 -6.33 -1.02
CA PRO A 59 -4.44 -7.13 -1.46
C PRO A 59 -3.05 -6.67 -0.99
N LEU A 60 -2.92 -5.54 -0.29
CA LEU A 60 -1.63 -5.10 0.28
C LEU A 60 -1.21 -6.06 1.41
N HIS A 61 -0.08 -6.75 1.38
CA HIS A 61 1.01 -6.76 0.39
C HIS A 61 1.08 -8.05 -0.44
N THR A 62 0.51 -9.13 0.07
CA THR A 62 0.65 -10.48 -0.49
C THR A 62 0.11 -10.59 -1.91
N GLY A 63 -0.92 -9.80 -2.26
CA GLY A 63 -1.49 -9.68 -3.60
C GLY A 63 -0.54 -9.05 -4.63
N PHE A 64 0.51 -8.38 -4.17
CA PHE A 64 1.52 -7.71 -5.00
C PHE A 64 2.85 -8.47 -5.10
N VAL A 65 2.90 -9.71 -4.60
CA VAL A 65 4.03 -10.62 -4.82
C VAL A 65 3.95 -11.20 -6.24
N GLY A 66 5.03 -11.07 -7.01
CA GLY A 66 5.10 -11.54 -8.38
C GLY A 66 6.06 -10.75 -9.27
N ARG A 67 6.18 -11.14 -10.54
CA ARG A 67 7.10 -10.49 -11.49
C ARG A 67 6.72 -9.02 -11.67
N GLY A 68 7.70 -8.13 -11.56
CA GLY A 68 7.52 -6.69 -11.75
C GLY A 68 7.09 -5.91 -10.50
N MET A 69 6.95 -6.58 -9.34
CA MET A 69 6.65 -5.98 -8.03
C MET A 69 7.48 -6.67 -6.93
N LEU A 70 6.84 -7.13 -5.84
CA LEU A 70 7.51 -7.71 -4.68
C LEU A 70 8.00 -9.14 -4.97
N ASP A 71 9.18 -9.48 -4.43
CA ASP A 71 9.73 -10.83 -4.43
C ASP A 71 9.19 -11.65 -3.25
N ALA A 72 8.95 -10.98 -2.11
CA ALA A 72 8.31 -11.56 -0.94
C ALA A 72 7.43 -10.55 -0.18
N ALA A 73 6.45 -11.07 0.57
CA ALA A 73 5.66 -10.31 1.53
C ALA A 73 5.52 -11.05 2.86
N CYS A 74 5.62 -10.30 3.96
CA CYS A 74 5.51 -10.82 5.33
C CYS A 74 4.19 -10.35 5.98
N PRO A 75 3.12 -11.16 5.96
CA PRO A 75 1.88 -10.83 6.64
C PRO A 75 2.02 -11.11 8.14
N GLY A 76 1.87 -10.06 8.97
CA GLY A 76 1.71 -10.20 10.41
C GLY A 76 0.26 -10.49 10.81
N GLN A 77 -0.03 -10.53 12.11
CA GLN A 77 -1.40 -10.66 12.60
C GLN A 77 -2.26 -9.46 12.14
N ILE A 78 -3.59 -9.56 12.27
CA ILE A 78 -4.49 -8.48 11.82
C ILE A 78 -4.11 -7.16 12.50
N PHE A 79 -3.77 -6.15 11.70
CA PHE A 79 -3.28 -4.83 12.12
C PHE A 79 -2.05 -4.85 13.04
N THR A 80 -1.23 -5.91 12.97
CA THR A 80 0.00 -6.04 13.77
C THR A 80 1.18 -6.42 12.87
N SER A 81 2.25 -5.62 12.94
CA SER A 81 3.50 -5.83 12.20
C SER A 81 4.04 -7.27 12.31
N PRO A 82 4.61 -7.86 11.24
CA PRO A 82 5.32 -9.14 11.30
C PRO A 82 6.55 -9.07 12.20
N THR A 83 7.05 -10.23 12.65
CA THR A 83 8.26 -10.27 13.48
C THR A 83 9.54 -10.12 12.66
N PRO A 84 10.64 -9.63 13.26
CA PRO A 84 11.95 -9.57 12.58
C PRO A 84 12.41 -10.91 12.01
N ASP A 85 12.23 -12.00 12.76
CA ASP A 85 12.61 -13.36 12.33
C ASP A 85 11.85 -13.81 11.07
N GLN A 86 10.58 -13.43 10.94
CA GLN A 86 9.77 -13.70 9.76
C GLN A 86 10.32 -12.99 8.52
N MET A 87 10.72 -11.73 8.67
CA MET A 87 11.32 -10.94 7.59
C MET A 87 12.72 -11.42 7.22
N LEU A 88 13.53 -11.80 8.21
CA LEU A 88 14.84 -12.42 7.97
C LEU A 88 14.69 -13.72 7.15
N ALA A 89 13.75 -14.59 7.54
CA ALA A 89 13.52 -15.84 6.82
C ALA A 89 13.01 -15.60 5.39
N ALA A 90 12.13 -14.61 5.19
CA ALA A 90 11.69 -14.22 3.86
C ALA A 90 12.85 -13.69 3.00
N ALA A 91 13.71 -12.84 3.57
CA ALA A 91 14.88 -12.29 2.89
C ALA A 91 15.85 -13.39 2.46
N GLN A 92 16.18 -14.31 3.37
CA GLN A 92 17.03 -15.47 3.07
C GLN A 92 16.43 -16.39 2.00
N ALA A 93 15.10 -16.52 1.96
CA ALA A 93 14.42 -17.37 0.98
C ALA A 93 14.45 -16.80 -0.45
N VAL A 94 14.55 -15.47 -0.61
CA VAL A 94 14.56 -14.83 -1.94
C VAL A 94 15.92 -14.26 -2.34
N ASP A 95 16.90 -14.19 -1.44
CA ASP A 95 18.24 -13.67 -1.72
C ASP A 95 18.89 -14.41 -2.91
N ASN A 96 19.49 -13.62 -3.78
CA ASN A 96 20.05 -14.00 -5.06
C ASN A 96 21.37 -13.24 -5.36
N GLY A 97 21.94 -12.57 -4.36
CA GLY A 97 23.15 -11.76 -4.46
C GLY A 97 22.96 -10.33 -4.97
N GLY A 98 21.73 -9.86 -5.20
CA GLY A 98 21.42 -8.49 -5.62
C GLY A 98 21.22 -7.49 -4.46
N GLY A 99 21.13 -7.99 -3.22
CA GLY A 99 20.76 -7.21 -2.04
C GLY A 99 19.25 -7.06 -1.86
N VAL A 100 18.85 -6.65 -0.66
CA VAL A 100 17.44 -6.60 -0.21
C VAL A 100 16.98 -5.15 -0.06
N LEU A 101 15.88 -4.79 -0.71
CA LEU A 101 15.20 -3.52 -0.45
C LEU A 101 13.90 -3.78 0.32
N PHE A 102 13.86 -3.28 1.55
CA PHE A 102 12.63 -3.24 2.33
C PHE A 102 11.79 -2.01 1.94
N ILE A 103 10.51 -2.23 1.67
CA ILE A 103 9.52 -1.16 1.50
C ILE A 103 8.66 -1.16 2.76
N VAL A 104 8.77 -0.12 3.58
CA VAL A 104 8.24 -0.09 4.96
C VAL A 104 7.21 1.02 5.08
N LYS A 105 5.98 0.69 5.49
CA LYS A 105 4.98 1.71 5.81
C LYS A 105 5.33 2.38 7.14
N ASN A 106 5.18 3.69 7.25
CA ASN A 106 5.56 4.40 8.47
C ASN A 106 4.54 4.22 9.61
N TYR A 107 4.60 3.05 10.23
CA TYR A 107 3.94 2.70 11.49
C TYR A 107 5.01 2.24 12.48
N ALA A 108 4.89 2.65 13.74
CA ALA A 108 5.95 2.41 14.74
C ALA A 108 6.39 0.94 14.84
N GLY A 109 5.43 0.00 14.82
CA GLY A 109 5.72 -1.43 14.84
C GLY A 109 6.30 -1.97 13.54
N ASP A 110 5.91 -1.42 12.39
CA ASP A 110 6.50 -1.77 11.09
C ASP A 110 7.96 -1.28 11.07
N VAL A 111 8.20 0.01 11.34
CA VAL A 111 9.54 0.63 11.37
C VAL A 111 10.49 -0.14 12.28
N MET A 112 10.10 -0.35 13.55
CA MET A 112 10.95 -1.04 14.52
C MET A 112 11.29 -2.47 14.09
N ASN A 113 10.31 -3.26 13.63
CA ASN A 113 10.57 -4.65 13.30
C ASN A 113 11.39 -4.79 12.01
N PHE A 114 11.14 -3.94 11.00
CA PHE A 114 11.92 -3.95 9.75
C PHE A 114 13.36 -3.44 9.97
N GLU A 115 13.56 -2.47 10.86
CA GLU A 115 14.92 -2.03 11.25
C GLU A 115 15.70 -3.16 11.91
N ILE A 116 15.10 -3.89 12.87
CA ILE A 116 15.73 -5.06 13.49
C ILE A 116 16.03 -6.13 12.44
N ALA A 117 15.10 -6.42 11.53
CA ALA A 117 15.33 -7.41 10.45
C ALA A 117 16.47 -6.99 9.52
N ALA A 118 16.59 -5.70 9.22
CA ALA A 118 17.69 -5.15 8.43
C ALA A 118 19.05 -5.29 9.12
N GLU A 119 19.10 -5.10 10.45
CA GLU A 119 20.31 -5.32 11.26
C GLU A 119 20.70 -6.81 11.34
N MET A 120 19.73 -7.72 11.30
CA MET A 120 19.97 -9.17 11.30
C MET A 120 20.56 -9.69 9.98
N LEU A 121 20.50 -8.93 8.89
CA LEU A 121 21.09 -9.26 7.59
C LEU A 121 22.58 -8.84 7.54
N GLU A 122 23.43 -9.53 8.28
CA GLU A 122 24.86 -9.16 8.43
C GLU A 122 25.67 -9.23 7.12
N GLU A 123 25.41 -10.24 6.28
CA GLU A 123 26.20 -10.49 5.05
C GLU A 123 25.49 -10.04 3.76
N THR A 124 24.21 -9.69 3.83
CA THR A 124 23.40 -9.31 2.67
C THR A 124 23.19 -7.78 2.65
N PRO A 125 23.72 -7.06 1.64
CA PRO A 125 23.48 -5.63 1.50
C PRO A 125 21.98 -5.33 1.50
N ASN A 126 21.57 -4.39 2.35
CA ASN A 126 20.16 -4.02 2.45
C ASN A 126 19.94 -2.51 2.58
N ALA A 127 18.73 -2.06 2.25
CA ALA A 127 18.28 -0.69 2.41
C ALA A 127 16.76 -0.66 2.61
N SER A 128 16.22 0.45 3.12
CA SER A 128 14.79 0.62 3.38
C SER A 128 14.22 1.90 2.78
N VAL A 129 13.10 1.82 2.07
CA VAL A 129 12.27 2.98 1.70
C VAL A 129 11.14 3.10 2.72
N LEU A 130 11.08 4.22 3.43
CA LEU A 130 10.02 4.49 4.39
C LEU A 130 8.89 5.28 3.70
N ILE A 131 7.69 4.71 3.67
CA ILE A 131 6.51 5.30 3.03
C ILE A 131 5.74 6.14 4.02
N ASN A 132 5.46 7.40 3.67
CA ASN A 132 4.82 8.38 4.55
C ASN A 132 3.93 9.36 3.76
N ASP A 133 3.15 8.82 2.82
CA ASP A 133 2.34 9.55 1.85
C ASP A 133 1.03 10.14 2.41
N ASP A 134 0.60 9.75 3.62
CA ASP A 134 -0.65 10.25 4.21
C ASP A 134 -0.55 11.71 4.67
N VAL A 135 -1.20 12.62 3.94
CA VAL A 135 -1.16 14.06 4.21
C VAL A 135 -2.17 14.53 5.25
N SER A 136 -2.96 13.63 5.85
CA SER A 136 -3.88 14.03 6.93
C SER A 136 -3.14 14.46 8.20
N LEU A 137 -1.89 14.03 8.37
CA LEU A 137 -1.03 14.44 9.47
C LEU A 137 -0.03 15.50 8.98
N PRO A 138 0.34 16.48 9.82
CA PRO A 138 1.36 17.45 9.47
C PRO A 138 2.75 16.77 9.41
N LYS A 139 3.69 17.38 8.67
CA LYS A 139 5.04 16.81 8.47
C LYS A 139 5.84 16.65 9.77
N ASP A 140 5.58 17.51 10.74
CA ASP A 140 6.22 17.56 12.05
C ASP A 140 5.47 16.75 13.13
N HIS A 141 4.50 15.92 12.73
CA HIS A 141 3.86 14.97 13.63
C HIS A 141 4.92 14.09 14.32
N SER A 142 4.76 13.81 15.61
CA SER A 142 5.80 13.20 16.45
C SER A 142 6.28 11.83 15.96
N THR A 143 5.42 11.08 15.27
CA THR A 143 5.71 9.77 14.66
C THR A 143 5.92 9.83 13.14
N GLY A 144 5.92 11.04 12.57
CA GLY A 144 5.79 11.26 11.13
C GLY A 144 4.41 10.91 10.58
N ARG A 145 4.25 11.06 9.26
CA ARG A 145 3.05 10.72 8.50
C ARG A 145 2.95 9.22 8.24
N ARG A 146 1.74 8.68 8.19
CA ARG A 146 1.49 7.25 7.95
C ARG A 146 1.80 6.88 6.49
N GLY A 147 2.16 5.62 6.25
CA GLY A 147 2.29 5.05 4.90
C GLY A 147 1.02 4.29 4.51
N VAL A 148 0.35 4.72 3.45
CA VAL A 148 -0.98 4.21 3.04
C VAL A 148 -0.97 3.77 1.57
N ALA A 149 -1.99 4.12 0.78
CA ALA A 149 -2.20 3.61 -0.59
C ALA A 149 -1.09 3.98 -1.60
N GLY A 150 -0.26 4.98 -1.32
CA GLY A 150 0.94 5.30 -2.11
C GLY A 150 2.02 4.22 -2.04
N THR A 151 1.98 3.35 -1.03
CA THR A 151 2.89 2.20 -0.90
C THR A 151 2.91 1.34 -2.17
N LEU A 152 1.74 1.00 -2.71
CA LEU A 152 1.60 0.22 -3.95
C LEU A 152 2.34 0.87 -5.13
N VAL A 153 2.31 2.20 -5.22
CA VAL A 153 2.96 2.93 -6.32
C VAL A 153 4.47 2.76 -6.25
N VAL A 154 5.04 2.83 -5.04
CA VAL A 154 6.46 2.56 -4.80
C VAL A 154 6.79 1.10 -5.12
N GLU A 155 6.00 0.14 -4.65
CA GLU A 155 6.21 -1.29 -4.95
C GLU A 155 6.21 -1.57 -6.45
N LYS A 156 5.28 -0.96 -7.19
CA LYS A 156 5.18 -1.15 -8.64
C LYS A 156 6.35 -0.55 -9.40
N ILE A 157 6.68 0.71 -9.13
CA ILE A 157 7.69 1.43 -9.88
C ILE A 157 9.08 0.89 -9.56
N VAL A 158 9.38 0.63 -8.29
CA VAL A 158 10.68 0.10 -7.86
C VAL A 158 10.82 -1.37 -8.25
N GLY A 159 9.75 -2.17 -8.16
CA GLY A 159 9.78 -3.57 -8.62
C GLY A 159 10.09 -3.69 -10.11
N ALA A 160 9.50 -2.82 -10.94
CA ALA A 160 9.84 -2.74 -12.36
C ALA A 160 11.30 -2.30 -12.59
N ALA A 161 11.83 -1.37 -11.80
CA ALA A 161 13.22 -0.93 -11.92
C ALA A 161 14.20 -2.06 -11.55
N ALA A 162 13.90 -2.80 -10.48
CA ALA A 162 14.66 -3.98 -10.09
C ALA A 162 14.60 -5.05 -11.18
N GLU A 163 13.44 -5.31 -11.78
CA GLU A 163 13.35 -6.18 -12.97
C GLU A 163 14.12 -5.64 -14.19
N ASN A 164 14.38 -4.34 -14.28
CA ASN A 164 15.26 -3.79 -15.33
C ASN A 164 16.75 -3.84 -14.95
N GLY A 165 17.10 -4.43 -13.80
CA GLY A 165 18.48 -4.61 -13.35
C GLY A 165 19.06 -3.39 -12.63
N ALA A 166 18.21 -2.49 -12.11
CA ALA A 166 18.68 -1.42 -11.23
C ALA A 166 19.30 -2.00 -9.95
N ASP A 167 20.42 -1.42 -9.52
CA ASP A 167 21.09 -1.81 -8.28
C ASP A 167 20.35 -1.30 -7.03
N LEU A 168 20.77 -1.77 -5.85
CA LEU A 168 20.10 -1.48 -4.58
C LEU A 168 20.03 0.02 -4.29
N ALA A 169 21.12 0.75 -4.56
CA ALA A 169 21.19 2.19 -4.34
C ALA A 169 20.22 2.94 -5.27
N SER A 170 20.14 2.53 -6.54
CA SER A 170 19.21 3.10 -7.52
C SER A 170 17.76 2.79 -7.17
N CYS A 171 17.46 1.57 -6.73
CA CYS A 171 16.11 1.20 -6.28
C CYS A 171 15.69 1.99 -5.04
N LYS A 172 16.58 2.15 -4.06
CA LYS A 172 16.36 2.98 -2.87
C LYS A 172 16.09 4.44 -3.23
N ALA A 173 16.96 5.05 -4.04
CA ALA A 173 16.81 6.43 -4.46
C ALA A 173 15.54 6.67 -5.27
N LEU A 174 15.17 5.72 -6.14
CA LEU A 174 13.92 5.77 -6.88
C LEU A 174 12.71 5.64 -5.96
N GLY A 175 12.73 4.72 -4.99
CA GLY A 175 11.65 4.57 -4.02
C GLY A 175 11.41 5.82 -3.20
N ASP A 176 12.48 6.45 -2.70
CA ASP A 176 12.40 7.73 -1.99
C ASP A 176 11.80 8.82 -2.87
N LYS A 177 12.21 8.89 -4.13
CA LYS A 177 11.72 9.87 -5.10
C LYS A 177 10.23 9.67 -5.39
N VAL A 178 9.77 8.43 -5.59
CA VAL A 178 8.36 8.12 -5.82
C VAL A 178 7.53 8.46 -4.58
N ASN A 179 8.01 8.11 -3.39
CA ASN A 179 7.34 8.45 -2.14
C ASN A 179 7.21 9.98 -1.94
N GLN A 180 8.28 10.74 -2.20
CA GLN A 180 8.24 12.22 -2.13
C GLN A 180 7.33 12.87 -3.18
N ALA A 181 7.08 12.18 -4.30
CA ALA A 181 6.19 12.63 -5.36
C ALA A 181 4.74 12.16 -5.17
N THR A 182 4.43 11.46 -4.07
CA THR A 182 3.12 10.84 -3.82
C THR A 182 2.49 11.40 -2.56
N ALA A 183 1.22 11.76 -2.65
CA ALA A 183 0.41 12.18 -1.51
C ALA A 183 -0.96 11.50 -1.54
N SER A 184 -1.44 11.10 -0.36
CA SER A 184 -2.67 10.37 -0.16
C SER A 184 -3.48 10.95 0.98
N MET A 185 -4.80 10.89 0.88
CA MET A 185 -5.68 11.16 2.01
C MET A 185 -6.96 10.32 1.91
N GLY A 186 -7.40 9.81 3.07
CA GLY A 186 -8.56 8.95 3.23
C GLY A 186 -9.78 9.64 3.82
N VAL A 187 -10.94 9.03 3.64
CA VAL A 187 -12.19 9.34 4.35
C VAL A 187 -12.93 8.05 4.67
N ALA A 188 -13.43 7.93 5.90
CA ALA A 188 -14.31 6.83 6.31
C ALA A 188 -15.76 7.29 6.51
N LEU A 189 -16.68 6.50 5.99
CA LEU A 189 -18.13 6.60 6.23
C LEU A 189 -18.57 5.63 7.34
N SER A 190 -17.75 4.63 7.64
CA SER A 190 -17.90 3.75 8.80
C SER A 190 -16.53 3.32 9.30
N SER A 191 -16.44 2.93 10.57
CA SER A 191 -15.24 2.27 11.10
C SER A 191 -15.12 0.81 10.60
N CYS A 192 -13.92 0.24 10.66
CA CYS A 192 -13.68 -1.19 10.50
C CYS A 192 -13.90 -1.95 11.80
N THR A 193 -14.23 -3.24 11.71
CA THR A 193 -14.29 -4.14 12.86
C THR A 193 -13.13 -5.13 12.84
N VAL A 194 -12.23 -5.06 13.81
CA VAL A 194 -11.17 -6.07 14.00
C VAL A 194 -11.81 -7.34 14.60
N PRO A 195 -11.62 -8.55 13.99
CA PRO A 195 -12.21 -9.80 14.49
C PRO A 195 -11.94 -10.06 15.97
N ALA A 196 -10.69 -9.86 16.42
CA ALA A 196 -10.32 -10.03 17.83
C ALA A 196 -10.97 -9.02 18.78
N LEU A 197 -11.31 -7.81 18.29
CA LEU A 197 -11.90 -6.76 19.11
C LEU A 197 -13.43 -6.94 19.28
N GLY A 198 -14.12 -7.61 18.36
CA GLY A 198 -15.57 -7.85 18.49
C GLY A 198 -16.47 -6.69 18.02
N LYS A 199 -15.92 -5.46 17.95
CA LYS A 199 -16.63 -4.19 17.75
C LYS A 199 -15.83 -3.23 16.86
N PRO A 200 -16.46 -2.15 16.34
CA PRO A 200 -15.77 -1.12 15.58
C PRO A 200 -14.59 -0.51 16.34
N THR A 201 -13.55 -0.07 15.63
CA THR A 201 -12.37 0.57 16.24
C THR A 201 -12.66 1.98 16.73
N PHE A 202 -13.62 2.66 16.11
CA PHE A 202 -14.18 3.93 16.54
C PHE A 202 -15.68 4.02 16.19
N GLU A 203 -16.37 4.99 16.77
CA GLU A 203 -17.79 5.23 16.50
C GLU A 203 -17.96 6.49 15.63
N LEU A 204 -18.89 6.42 14.68
CA LEU A 204 -19.38 7.55 13.90
C LEU A 204 -20.91 7.58 14.00
N GLY A 205 -21.47 8.79 14.13
CA GLY A 205 -22.90 9.03 14.00
C GLY A 205 -23.43 8.69 12.61
N ALA A 206 -24.75 8.58 12.49
CA ALA A 206 -25.41 8.20 11.24
C ALA A 206 -25.24 9.25 10.11
N ASP A 207 -24.93 10.50 10.46
CA ASP A 207 -24.67 11.61 9.56
C ASP A 207 -23.22 12.13 9.69
N GLU A 208 -22.28 11.30 10.14
CA GLU A 208 -20.88 11.67 10.33
C GLU A 208 -19.94 10.89 9.40
N MET A 209 -18.78 11.50 9.12
CA MET A 209 -17.66 10.90 8.41
C MET A 209 -16.33 11.30 9.07
N GLU A 210 -15.31 10.47 8.92
CA GLU A 210 -13.97 10.69 9.48
C GLU A 210 -12.99 11.05 8.36
N MET A 211 -12.52 12.29 8.35
CA MET A 211 -11.54 12.78 7.38
C MET A 211 -10.12 12.43 7.84
N GLY A 212 -9.32 11.90 6.93
CA GLY A 212 -7.94 11.52 7.19
C GLY A 212 -7.80 10.26 8.04
N VAL A 213 -8.79 9.37 8.05
CA VAL A 213 -8.74 8.08 8.77
C VAL A 213 -7.50 7.25 8.38
N GLY A 214 -6.92 6.53 9.34
CA GLY A 214 -5.82 5.59 9.09
C GLY A 214 -6.30 4.20 8.66
N ILE A 215 -5.42 3.41 8.03
CA ILE A 215 -5.78 2.08 7.52
C ILE A 215 -5.98 1.02 8.62
N HIS A 216 -5.56 1.25 9.86
CA HIS A 216 -5.86 0.35 10.99
C HIS A 216 -7.08 0.85 11.80
N GLY A 217 -7.85 1.79 11.24
CA GLY A 217 -8.97 2.42 11.91
C GLY A 217 -8.55 3.40 13.00
N GLU A 218 -7.37 4.02 12.87
CA GLU A 218 -6.97 5.16 13.68
C GLU A 218 -7.81 6.39 13.32
N HIS A 219 -8.12 7.20 14.32
CA HIS A 219 -8.78 8.49 14.11
C HIS A 219 -8.04 9.34 13.09
N GLY A 220 -8.83 10.09 12.34
CA GLY A 220 -8.35 11.01 11.35
C GLY A 220 -8.00 12.37 11.94
N CYS A 221 -7.89 13.37 11.06
CA CYS A 221 -7.65 14.74 11.46
C CYS A 221 -8.92 15.45 11.93
N GLU A 222 -10.09 15.00 11.47
CA GLU A 222 -11.37 15.63 11.77
C GLU A 222 -12.56 14.67 11.60
N THR A 223 -13.48 14.66 12.56
CA THR A 223 -14.83 14.11 12.40
C THR A 223 -15.78 15.22 11.98
N MET A 224 -16.48 15.06 10.86
CA MET A 224 -17.41 16.07 10.36
C MET A 224 -18.72 15.46 9.86
N LYS A 225 -19.72 16.31 9.60
CA LYS A 225 -20.98 15.85 9.01
C LYS A 225 -20.76 15.32 7.61
N LEU A 226 -21.53 14.29 7.24
CA LEU A 226 -21.55 13.72 5.91
C LEU A 226 -21.87 14.81 4.89
N ALA A 227 -20.91 15.04 3.99
CA ALA A 227 -21.02 15.99 2.90
C ALA A 227 -21.32 15.27 1.58
N SER A 228 -21.55 16.03 0.51
CA SER A 228 -21.65 15.45 -0.83
C SER A 228 -20.29 14.90 -1.30
N ALA A 229 -20.33 13.94 -2.24
CA ALA A 229 -19.10 13.39 -2.82
C ALA A 229 -18.20 14.48 -3.44
N THR A 230 -18.79 15.51 -4.05
CA THR A 230 -18.05 16.65 -4.61
C THR A 230 -17.28 17.40 -3.52
N GLU A 231 -17.95 17.76 -2.42
CA GLU A 231 -17.32 18.48 -1.30
C GLU A 231 -16.21 17.65 -0.64
N ILE A 232 -16.43 16.35 -0.48
CA ILE A 232 -15.42 15.41 0.06
C ILE A 232 -14.18 15.37 -0.83
N VAL A 233 -14.38 15.23 -2.15
CA VAL A 233 -13.29 15.16 -3.12
C VAL A 233 -12.53 16.48 -3.19
N GLU A 234 -13.22 17.62 -3.20
CA GLU A 234 -12.59 18.94 -3.18
C GLU A 234 -11.70 19.12 -1.96
N HIS A 235 -12.19 18.77 -0.76
CA HIS A 235 -11.42 18.87 0.48
C HIS A 235 -10.17 17.97 0.46
N ILE A 236 -10.30 16.72 0.04
CA ILE A 236 -9.16 15.79 -0.07
C ILE A 236 -8.15 16.30 -1.11
N ALA A 237 -8.63 16.73 -2.27
CA ALA A 237 -7.78 17.15 -3.37
C ALA A 237 -7.05 18.46 -3.06
N GLU A 238 -7.64 19.38 -2.30
CA GLU A 238 -6.99 20.60 -1.80
C GLU A 238 -5.76 20.28 -0.95
N LEU A 239 -5.88 19.36 0.01
CA LEU A 239 -4.76 18.98 0.88
C LEU A 239 -3.63 18.27 0.12
N ILE A 240 -3.98 17.45 -0.87
CA ILE A 240 -3.01 16.82 -1.77
C ILE A 240 -2.31 17.87 -2.67
N ASP A 241 -3.06 18.86 -3.18
CA ASP A 241 -2.52 19.93 -4.02
C ASP A 241 -1.56 20.83 -3.23
N ASP A 242 -1.91 21.18 -1.99
CA ASP A 242 -1.07 21.97 -1.09
C ASP A 242 0.25 21.27 -0.74
N GLU A 243 0.22 19.94 -0.61
CA GLU A 243 1.40 19.12 -0.39
C GLU A 243 2.31 19.06 -1.62
N LEU A 244 1.75 18.65 -2.76
CA LEU A 244 2.53 18.30 -3.96
C LEU A 244 2.87 19.51 -4.82
N LYS A 245 2.04 20.56 -4.76
CA LYS A 245 2.13 21.80 -5.57
C LYS A 245 2.37 21.48 -7.05
N PRO A 246 1.48 20.69 -7.67
CA PRO A 246 1.67 20.23 -9.04
C PRO A 246 1.73 21.42 -10.00
N LYS A 247 2.54 21.28 -11.05
CA LYS A 247 2.67 22.31 -12.09
C LYS A 247 1.64 22.08 -13.18
N LYS A 248 1.31 23.14 -13.92
CA LYS A 248 0.53 23.00 -15.16
C LYS A 248 1.22 22.01 -16.11
N ASP A 249 0.43 21.19 -16.78
CA ASP A 249 0.83 20.13 -17.71
C ASP A 249 1.67 19.02 -17.06
N GLN A 250 1.69 18.95 -15.71
CA GLN A 250 2.34 17.87 -14.96
C GLN A 250 1.59 16.56 -15.20
N GLN A 251 2.33 15.55 -15.65
CA GLN A 251 1.80 14.19 -15.77
C GLN A 251 1.62 13.59 -14.38
N VAL A 252 0.48 12.95 -14.16
CA VAL A 252 0.13 12.34 -12.88
C VAL A 252 -0.49 10.97 -13.02
N LEU A 253 -0.29 10.13 -12.01
CA LEU A 253 -1.08 8.92 -11.75
C LEU A 253 -2.15 9.28 -10.71
N LEU A 254 -3.41 9.03 -11.03
CA LEU A 254 -4.54 9.19 -10.11
C LEU A 254 -5.05 7.83 -9.63
N HIS A 255 -4.89 7.55 -8.34
CA HIS A 255 -5.31 6.29 -7.73
C HIS A 255 -6.45 6.54 -6.73
N VAL A 256 -7.62 5.96 -6.99
CA VAL A 256 -8.77 5.96 -6.08
C VAL A 256 -8.91 4.57 -5.47
N ASN A 257 -8.69 4.48 -4.17
CA ASN A 257 -8.64 3.23 -3.43
C ASN A 257 -9.83 3.12 -2.47
N GLY A 258 -10.59 2.03 -2.53
CA GLY A 258 -11.63 1.73 -1.55
C GLY A 258 -11.06 1.00 -0.33
N PHE A 259 -11.63 1.27 0.85
CA PHE A 259 -11.19 0.64 2.10
C PHE A 259 -11.80 -0.73 2.39
N GLY A 260 -12.57 -1.28 1.45
CA GLY A 260 -13.13 -2.64 1.55
C GLY A 260 -14.62 -2.67 1.22
N ALA A 261 -15.43 -1.93 1.97
CA ALA A 261 -16.89 -2.01 1.87
C ALA A 261 -17.54 -1.00 0.90
N THR A 262 -16.74 -0.15 0.24
CA THR A 262 -17.24 0.85 -0.73
C THR A 262 -17.49 0.21 -2.10
N PRO A 263 -18.71 0.31 -2.67
CA PRO A 263 -19.00 -0.19 -4.00
C PRO A 263 -18.15 0.47 -5.09
N LEU A 264 -17.76 -0.30 -6.12
CA LEU A 264 -17.02 0.23 -7.28
C LEU A 264 -17.75 1.37 -7.99
N LEU A 265 -19.10 1.36 -8.00
CA LEU A 265 -19.89 2.45 -8.56
C LEU A 265 -19.61 3.79 -7.87
N GLU A 266 -19.45 3.78 -6.55
CA GLU A 266 -19.09 4.97 -5.77
C GLU A 266 -17.62 5.36 -6.03
N LEU A 267 -16.70 4.40 -6.08
CA LEU A 267 -15.28 4.69 -6.37
C LEU A 267 -15.08 5.33 -7.75
N HIS A 268 -15.86 4.94 -8.75
CA HIS A 268 -15.82 5.57 -10.07
C HIS A 268 -16.40 7.00 -10.07
N LEU A 269 -17.41 7.27 -9.24
CA LEU A 269 -17.89 8.65 -9.02
C LEU A 269 -16.78 9.52 -8.38
N ILE A 270 -16.11 8.99 -7.35
CA ILE A 270 -14.98 9.68 -6.70
C ILE A 270 -13.86 9.95 -7.72
N TYR A 271 -13.53 8.98 -8.58
CA TYR A 271 -12.54 9.16 -9.63
C TYR A 271 -12.91 10.26 -10.62
N ASP A 272 -14.15 10.27 -11.14
CA ASP A 272 -14.61 11.30 -12.09
C ASP A 272 -14.52 12.71 -11.47
N LEU A 273 -14.97 12.88 -10.23
CA LEU A 273 -14.89 14.15 -9.52
C LEU A 273 -13.45 14.59 -9.29
N ALA A 274 -12.57 13.67 -8.89
CA ALA A 274 -11.16 13.96 -8.64
C ALA A 274 -10.43 14.31 -9.95
N ALA A 275 -10.72 13.58 -11.03
CA ALA A 275 -10.18 13.87 -12.34
C ALA A 275 -10.58 15.27 -12.82
N GLN A 276 -11.87 15.61 -12.73
CA GLN A 276 -12.36 16.96 -13.06
C GLN A 276 -11.71 18.07 -12.22
N TYR A 277 -11.44 17.82 -10.93
CA TYR A 277 -10.78 18.79 -10.06
C TYR A 277 -9.38 19.17 -10.57
N TRP A 278 -8.57 18.18 -10.93
CA TRP A 278 -7.18 18.38 -11.37
C TRP A 278 -7.05 18.73 -12.86
N GLU A 279 -7.91 18.20 -13.74
CA GLU A 279 -7.94 18.59 -15.16
C GLU A 279 -8.29 20.08 -15.33
N LYS A 280 -9.22 20.61 -14.53
CA LYS A 280 -9.53 22.06 -14.50
C LYS A 280 -8.33 22.92 -14.07
N ARG A 281 -7.40 22.34 -13.32
CA ARG A 281 -6.13 22.96 -12.89
C ARG A 281 -4.99 22.70 -13.88
N GLY A 282 -5.26 21.99 -14.96
CA GLY A 282 -4.32 21.74 -16.06
C GLY A 282 -3.34 20.60 -15.81
N LEU A 283 -3.68 19.62 -14.97
CA LEU A 283 -2.87 18.40 -14.86
C LEU A 283 -3.22 17.40 -15.97
N ASP A 284 -2.22 16.60 -16.38
CA ASP A 284 -2.39 15.51 -17.34
C ASP A 284 -2.48 14.17 -16.60
N ILE A 285 -3.70 13.66 -16.41
CA ILE A 285 -3.94 12.36 -15.78
C ILE A 285 -3.59 11.26 -16.78
N CYS A 286 -2.30 10.95 -16.86
CA CYS A 286 -1.77 10.00 -17.81
C CYS A 286 -2.08 8.54 -17.44
N ARG A 287 -2.26 8.23 -16.16
CA ARG A 287 -2.58 6.88 -15.67
C ARG A 287 -3.59 6.94 -14.54
N SER A 288 -4.33 5.85 -14.36
CA SER A 288 -5.26 5.71 -13.26
C SER A 288 -5.31 4.29 -12.71
N LEU A 289 -5.75 4.20 -11.46
CA LEU A 289 -6.07 2.95 -10.79
C LEU A 289 -7.30 3.18 -9.91
N VAL A 290 -8.33 2.33 -10.05
CA VAL A 290 -9.57 2.44 -9.26
C VAL A 290 -9.96 1.06 -8.74
N GLY A 291 -10.23 0.93 -7.44
CA GLY A 291 -10.60 -0.34 -6.82
C GLY A 291 -10.11 -0.48 -5.39
N ASN A 292 -10.04 -1.71 -4.89
CA ASN A 292 -9.56 -2.01 -3.53
C ASN A 292 -8.13 -2.55 -3.62
N TYR A 293 -7.15 -1.73 -3.20
CA TYR A 293 -5.73 -2.04 -3.28
C TYR A 293 -4.99 -1.91 -1.94
N THR A 294 -5.50 -1.08 -1.03
CA THR A 294 -5.03 -0.91 0.34
C THR A 294 -6.26 -0.76 1.23
N THR A 295 -6.78 -1.88 1.71
CA THR A 295 -8.06 -1.91 2.43
C THR A 295 -7.89 -1.70 3.94
N SER A 296 -9.01 -1.61 4.65
CA SER A 296 -9.09 -1.65 6.10
C SER A 296 -10.28 -2.53 6.48
N LEU A 297 -10.10 -3.85 6.28
CA LEU A 297 -11.14 -4.86 6.52
C LEU A 297 -12.49 -4.50 5.86
N ASP A 298 -13.51 -4.19 6.67
CA ASP A 298 -14.88 -3.87 6.28
C ASP A 298 -15.22 -2.38 6.39
N MET A 299 -14.20 -1.50 6.41
CA MET A 299 -14.39 -0.06 6.40
C MET A 299 -15.08 0.40 5.10
N ALA A 300 -16.19 1.13 5.24
CA ALA A 300 -16.76 1.90 4.15
C ALA A 300 -16.05 3.26 4.11
N GLY A 301 -15.51 3.60 2.95
CA GLY A 301 -14.64 4.76 2.74
C GLY A 301 -13.69 4.58 1.56
N CYS A 302 -12.92 5.62 1.27
CA CYS A 302 -11.93 5.58 0.21
C CYS A 302 -10.77 6.53 0.50
N SER A 303 -9.68 6.37 -0.24
CA SER A 303 -8.60 7.34 -0.33
C SER A 303 -8.36 7.76 -1.76
N ILE A 304 -7.90 8.99 -1.93
CA ILE A 304 -7.35 9.50 -3.18
C ILE A 304 -5.84 9.62 -3.00
N THR A 305 -5.10 9.12 -3.98
CA THR A 305 -3.65 9.23 -4.07
C THR A 305 -3.30 9.88 -5.40
N LEU A 306 -2.47 10.92 -5.36
CA LEU A 306 -1.89 11.54 -6.54
C LEU A 306 -0.38 11.33 -6.52
N THR A 307 0.19 10.85 -7.63
CA THR A 307 1.64 10.77 -7.81
C THR A 307 2.07 11.63 -8.99
N LEU A 308 3.01 12.55 -8.77
CA LEU A 308 3.62 13.34 -9.83
C LEU A 308 4.60 12.47 -10.63
N MET A 309 4.28 12.24 -11.89
CA MET A 309 5.03 11.32 -12.74
C MET A 309 6.06 12.08 -13.59
N ASP A 310 7.22 11.47 -13.77
CA ASP A 310 8.13 11.79 -14.87
C ASP A 310 8.16 10.67 -15.92
N GLU A 311 8.83 10.92 -17.04
CA GLU A 311 8.93 9.96 -18.15
C GLU A 311 9.53 8.61 -17.71
N GLY A 312 10.47 8.62 -16.76
CA GLY A 312 11.09 7.40 -16.23
C GLY A 312 10.11 6.59 -15.40
N MET A 313 9.41 7.24 -14.48
CA MET A 313 8.36 6.63 -13.66
C MET A 313 7.22 6.08 -14.51
N LEU A 314 6.80 6.79 -15.56
CA LEU A 314 5.74 6.35 -16.45
C LEU A 314 6.11 5.05 -17.18
N LYS A 315 7.34 4.96 -17.71
CA LYS A 315 7.85 3.73 -18.34
C LYS A 315 7.88 2.55 -17.37
N LEU A 316 8.23 2.80 -16.10
CA LEU A 316 8.28 1.76 -15.07
C LEU A 316 6.89 1.33 -14.59
N TRP A 317 5.94 2.26 -14.52
CA TRP A 317 4.53 1.93 -14.28
C TRP A 317 4.00 1.02 -15.39
N ASP A 318 4.22 1.39 -16.65
CA ASP A 318 3.76 0.63 -17.81
C ASP A 318 4.48 -0.71 -18.03
N ALA A 319 5.65 -0.89 -17.42
CA ALA A 319 6.41 -2.12 -17.51
C ALA A 319 5.57 -3.32 -17.03
N PRO A 320 5.73 -4.51 -17.66
CA PRO A 320 4.94 -5.69 -17.34
C PRO A 320 4.93 -6.05 -15.86
N VAL A 321 3.75 -6.46 -15.37
CA VAL A 321 3.54 -6.95 -14.01
C VAL A 321 2.64 -8.18 -14.04
N ASN A 322 2.96 -9.17 -13.22
CA ASN A 322 2.15 -10.37 -13.04
C ASN A 322 2.12 -10.76 -11.55
N THR A 323 1.15 -10.20 -10.85
CA THR A 323 0.83 -10.51 -9.45
C THR A 323 -0.63 -10.96 -9.36
N ALA A 324 -1.08 -11.40 -8.18
CA ALA A 324 -2.48 -11.79 -7.98
C ALA A 324 -3.45 -10.61 -8.14
N SER A 325 -2.98 -9.38 -7.92
CA SER A 325 -3.83 -8.18 -7.84
C SER A 325 -3.48 -7.07 -8.83
N LEU A 326 -2.36 -7.16 -9.55
CA LEU A 326 -2.03 -6.30 -10.69
C LEU A 326 -1.44 -7.14 -11.82
N ARG A 327 -2.02 -7.01 -13.03
CA ARG A 327 -1.59 -7.79 -14.19
C ARG A 327 -1.76 -7.02 -15.50
N TRP A 328 -0.66 -6.68 -16.14
CA TRP A 328 -0.63 -6.13 -17.49
C TRP A 328 0.71 -6.38 -18.19
N GLY A 329 0.71 -6.28 -19.52
CA GLY A 329 1.91 -6.48 -20.35
C GLY A 329 2.47 -7.91 -20.28
N CYS A 330 1.67 -8.88 -19.84
CA CYS A 330 2.03 -10.30 -19.69
C CYS A 330 1.47 -11.18 -20.82
#